data_AF-A0A6C1EC42-F1
#
_entry.id   AF-A0A6C1EC42-F1
#
_cell.length_a   1.000
_cell.length_b   1.000
_cell.length_c   1.000
_cell.angle_alpha   90.00
_cell.angle_beta   90.00
_cell.angle_gamma   90.00
#
_symmetry.space_group_name_H-M   'P 1'
#
loop_
_entity.id
_entity.type
_entity.pdbx_description
1 polymer ?
#
loop_
_entity_poly.entity_id
_entity_poly.type
_entity_poly.pdbx_seq_one_letter_code
_entity_poly.pdbx_strand_id
1 'polypeptide(L)'
;MSAFVTKAEEMIKAHPYFQLSASWCPDCVYANSVWDRFNVKDEVFVFDIGSLPRTEQEKWRVAFQKVVGSRNLPTIVVNGKFWGTESQLHRFENKGTLKEELTKIGLLP
;
A
#
# COMPACT_ATOMS: atom_id res chain seq x y z
N MET A 1 0.90 -22.26 7.30
CA MET A 1 0.68 -20.94 6.69
C MET A 1 -0.63 -20.97 5.92
N SER A 2 -1.46 -19.92 5.97
CA SER A 2 -2.63 -19.83 5.09
C SER A 2 -2.15 -19.48 3.67
N ALA A 3 -2.82 -19.99 2.64
CA ALA A 3 -2.47 -19.73 1.24
C ALA A 3 -2.39 -18.22 0.91
N PHE A 4 -3.17 -17.39 1.62
CA PHE A 4 -3.15 -15.93 1.49
C PHE A 4 -1.87 -15.28 2.01
N VAL A 5 -1.25 -15.82 3.06
CA VAL A 5 0.02 -15.29 3.60
C VAL A 5 1.13 -15.51 2.58
N THR A 6 1.23 -16.72 2.00
CA THR A 6 2.21 -17.03 0.96
C THR A 6 2.00 -16.14 -0.27
N LYS A 7 0.76 -15.97 -0.74
CA LYS A 7 0.45 -15.04 -1.85
C LYS A 7 0.81 -13.60 -1.52
N ALA A 8 0.49 -13.11 -0.32
CA ALA A 8 0.84 -11.76 0.09
C ALA A 8 2.37 -11.56 0.09
N GLU A 9 3.13 -12.53 0.62
CA GLU A 9 4.60 -12.52 0.57
C GLU A 9 5.15 -12.51 -0.85
N GLU A 10 4.58 -13.32 -1.75
CA GLU A 10 4.97 -13.34 -3.17
C GLU A 10 4.70 -11.99 -3.84
N MET A 11 3.53 -11.38 -3.60
CA MET A 11 3.17 -10.09 -4.18
C MET A 11 4.10 -8.97 -3.73
N ILE A 12 4.40 -8.87 -2.43
CA ILE A 12 5.30 -7.81 -1.93
C ILE A 12 6.76 -8.04 -2.33
N LYS A 13 7.15 -9.28 -2.69
CA LYS A 13 8.48 -9.59 -3.21
C LYS A 13 8.57 -9.33 -4.71
N ALA A 14 7.51 -9.62 -5.45
CA ALA A 14 7.43 -9.36 -6.89
C ALA A 14 7.34 -7.86 -7.21
N HIS A 15 6.71 -7.08 -6.32
CA HIS A 15 6.52 -5.64 -6.51
C HIS A 15 7.21 -4.87 -5.38
N PRO A 16 8.30 -4.12 -5.66
CA PRO A 16 8.98 -3.34 -4.64
C PRO A 16 8.07 -2.26 -4.07
N TYR A 17 7.18 -1.67 -4.87
CA TYR A 17 6.17 -0.71 -4.43
C TYR A 17 4.79 -1.35 -4.51
N PHE A 18 4.23 -1.71 -3.36
CA PHE A 18 2.96 -2.39 -3.28
C PHE A 18 2.00 -1.61 -2.37
N GLN A 19 0.77 -1.41 -2.81
CA GLN A 19 -0.29 -0.80 -2.02
C GLN A 19 -1.48 -1.73 -1.92
N LEU A 20 -1.85 -2.11 -0.70
CA LEU A 20 -3.13 -2.73 -0.42
C LEU A 20 -4.20 -1.64 -0.29
N SER A 21 -5.25 -1.74 -1.11
CA SER A 21 -6.26 -0.70 -1.27
C SER A 21 -7.69 -1.29 -1.24
N ALA A 22 -8.68 -0.45 -1.02
CA ALA A 22 -10.09 -0.77 -1.20
C ALA A 22 -10.78 0.36 -1.97
N SER A 23 -11.43 0.04 -3.08
CA SER A 23 -12.12 1.01 -3.95
C SER A 23 -13.17 1.86 -3.25
N TRP A 24 -13.81 1.35 -2.19
CA TRP A 24 -14.81 2.09 -1.41
C TRP A 24 -14.21 2.96 -0.30
N CYS A 25 -12.90 2.88 -0.05
CA CYS A 25 -12.24 3.54 1.06
C CYS A 25 -11.74 4.94 0.65
N PRO A 26 -12.16 6.02 1.34
CA PRO A 26 -11.73 7.39 1.01
C PRO A 26 -10.21 7.57 1.16
N ASP A 27 -9.61 6.94 2.17
CA ASP A 27 -8.17 7.00 2.43
C ASP A 27 -7.36 6.38 1.27
N CYS A 28 -7.94 5.36 0.62
CA CYS A 28 -7.36 4.72 -0.55
C CYS A 28 -7.42 5.63 -1.79
N VAL A 29 -8.51 6.38 -1.96
CA VAL A 29 -8.64 7.38 -3.03
C VAL A 29 -7.58 8.46 -2.84
N TYR A 30 -7.34 8.91 -1.60
CA TYR A 30 -6.28 9.87 -1.31
C TYR A 30 -4.90 9.33 -1.66
N ALA A 31 -4.54 8.11 -1.24
CA ALA A 31 -3.24 7.51 -1.58
C ALA A 31 -3.04 7.38 -3.11
N ASN A 32 -4.08 6.97 -3.85
CA ASN A 32 -4.03 6.94 -5.31
C ASN A 32 -3.84 8.34 -5.93
N SER A 33 -4.50 9.36 -5.38
CA SER A 33 -4.31 10.75 -5.82
C SER A 33 -2.88 11.25 -5.60
N VAL A 34 -2.19 10.78 -4.56
CA VAL A 34 -0.77 11.09 -4.33
C VAL A 34 0.05 10.50 -5.48
N TRP A 35 -0.15 9.23 -5.82
CA TRP A 35 0.56 8.58 -6.93
C TRP A 35 0.30 9.24 -8.28
N ASP A 36 -0.95 9.63 -8.55
CA ASP A 36 -1.32 10.37 -9.76
C ASP A 36 -0.62 11.75 -9.80
N ARG A 37 -0.57 12.49 -8.69
CA ARG A 37 0.11 13.81 -8.62
C ARG A 37 1.60 13.73 -8.90
N PHE A 38 2.25 12.65 -8.50
CA PHE A 38 3.67 12.42 -8.71
C PHE A 38 3.97 11.66 -10.01
N ASN A 39 2.94 11.25 -10.76
CA ASN A 39 3.05 10.43 -11.98
C ASN A 39 3.85 9.13 -11.77
N VAL A 40 3.67 8.50 -10.60
CA VAL A 40 4.33 7.23 -10.20
C VAL A 40 3.35 6.07 -10.05
N LYS A 41 2.12 6.24 -10.53
CA LYS A 41 1.08 5.22 -10.41
C LYS A 41 1.43 3.94 -11.18
N ASP A 42 2.15 4.05 -12.28
CA ASP A 42 2.61 2.89 -13.06
C ASP A 42 3.72 2.10 -12.34
N GLU A 43 4.44 2.74 -11.42
CA GLU A 43 5.48 2.11 -10.59
C GLU A 43 4.90 1.43 -9.35
N VAL A 44 3.73 1.88 -8.87
CA VAL A 44 3.08 1.35 -7.66
C VAL A 44 2.05 0.29 -8.03
N PHE A 45 2.26 -0.94 -7.58
CA PHE A 45 1.27 -1.99 -7.72
C PHE A 45 0.15 -1.81 -6.70
N VAL A 46 -1.03 -1.36 -7.15
CA VAL A 46 -2.21 -1.19 -6.30
C VAL A 46 -3.10 -2.43 -6.37
N PHE A 47 -3.17 -3.17 -5.26
CA PHE A 47 -4.07 -4.32 -5.12
C PHE A 47 -5.37 -3.90 -4.42
N ASP A 48 -6.45 -3.80 -5.19
CA ASP A 48 -7.78 -3.47 -4.67
C ASP A 48 -8.52 -4.73 -4.18
N ILE A 49 -8.76 -4.82 -2.87
CA ILE A 49 -9.58 -5.88 -2.27
C ILE A 49 -11.05 -5.46 -2.11
N GLY A 50 -11.42 -4.23 -2.44
CA GLY A 50 -12.77 -3.68 -2.27
C GLY A 50 -13.83 -4.39 -3.12
N SER A 51 -13.44 -4.92 -4.27
CA SER A 51 -14.29 -5.72 -5.17
C SER A 51 -14.49 -7.17 -4.72
N LEU A 52 -13.66 -7.66 -3.79
CA LEU A 52 -13.73 -9.05 -3.30
C LEU A 52 -14.82 -9.23 -2.24
N PRO A 53 -15.32 -10.46 -2.02
CA PRO A 53 -16.24 -10.76 -0.92
C PRO A 53 -15.65 -10.40 0.45
N ARG A 54 -16.48 -9.97 1.40
CA ARG A 54 -16.05 -9.63 2.78
C ARG A 54 -15.21 -10.71 3.45
N THR A 55 -15.52 -11.98 3.19
CA THR A 55 -14.78 -13.13 3.72
C THR A 55 -13.35 -13.21 3.17
N GLU A 56 -13.12 -12.80 1.92
CA GLU A 56 -11.78 -12.75 1.33
C GLU A 56 -11.03 -11.50 1.75
N GLN A 57 -11.72 -10.36 1.83
CA GLN A 57 -11.14 -9.12 2.35
C GLN A 57 -10.53 -9.34 3.74
N GLU A 58 -11.25 -10.02 4.63
CA GLU A 58 -10.75 -10.35 5.97
C GLU A 58 -9.54 -11.29 5.92
N LYS A 59 -9.53 -12.28 5.03
CA LYS A 59 -8.36 -13.17 4.85
C LYS A 59 -7.13 -12.41 4.37
N TRP A 60 -7.29 -11.48 3.43
CA TRP A 60 -6.22 -10.61 2.97
C TRP A 60 -5.72 -9.69 4.08
N ARG A 61 -6.61 -9.02 4.82
CA ARG A 61 -6.24 -8.16 5.97
C ARG A 61 -5.44 -8.93 7.02
N VAL A 62 -5.87 -10.14 7.37
CA VAL A 62 -5.15 -11.02 8.31
C VAL A 62 -3.81 -11.48 7.74
N ALA A 63 -3.74 -11.76 6.43
CA ALA A 63 -2.49 -12.13 5.77
C ALA A 63 -1.48 -10.98 5.81
N PHE A 64 -1.87 -9.78 5.38
CA PHE A 64 -1.01 -8.60 5.43
C PHE A 64 -0.64 -8.21 6.87
N GLN A 65 -1.53 -8.41 7.84
CA GLN A 65 -1.17 -8.23 9.26
C GLN A 65 -0.01 -9.15 9.68
N LYS A 66 0.03 -10.39 9.18
CA LYS A 66 1.13 -11.32 9.49
C LYS A 66 2.41 -11.01 8.73
N VAL A 67 2.29 -10.57 7.47
CA VAL A 67 3.45 -10.33 6.60
C VAL A 67 4.11 -8.99 6.88
N VAL A 68 3.31 -7.92 7.00
CA VAL A 68 3.82 -6.54 7.13
C VAL A 68 3.44 -5.88 8.45
N GLY A 69 2.67 -6.54 9.31
CA GLY A 69 2.26 -6.00 10.62
C GLY A 69 1.06 -5.05 10.57
N SER A 70 0.47 -4.80 9.41
CA SER A 70 -0.66 -3.87 9.24
C SER A 70 -1.92 -4.59 8.75
N ARG A 71 -3.04 -4.32 9.44
CA ARG A 71 -4.39 -4.79 9.09
C ARG A 71 -5.25 -3.70 8.42
N ASN A 72 -4.79 -2.46 8.44
CA ASN A 72 -5.54 -1.30 7.98
C ASN A 72 -5.33 -1.05 6.48
N LEU A 73 -6.27 -0.32 5.88
CA LEU A 73 -6.17 0.15 4.50
C LEU A 73 -6.15 1.69 4.49
N PRO A 74 -5.40 2.32 3.58
CA PRO A 74 -4.42 1.72 2.69
C PRO A 74 -3.16 1.28 3.46
N THR A 75 -2.55 0.17 3.03
CA THR A 75 -1.23 -0.26 3.52
C THR A 75 -0.22 -0.15 2.38
N ILE A 76 0.82 0.64 2.58
CA ILE A 76 1.88 0.88 1.61
C ILE A 76 3.12 0.12 2.06
N VAL A 77 3.62 -0.71 1.17
CA VAL A 77 4.76 -1.58 1.35
C VAL A 77 5.82 -1.18 0.33
N VAL A 78 7.04 -0.98 0.83
CA VAL A 78 8.19 -0.60 0.01
C VAL A 78 9.32 -1.58 0.29
N ASN A 79 9.87 -2.18 -0.77
CA ASN A 79 10.90 -3.20 -0.72
C ASN A 79 10.56 -4.35 0.25
N GLY A 80 9.31 -4.81 0.20
CA GLY A 80 8.80 -5.89 1.05
C GLY A 80 8.62 -5.52 2.52
N LYS A 81 8.76 -4.25 2.90
CA LYS A 81 8.58 -3.77 4.28
C LYS A 81 7.45 -2.74 4.37
N PHE A 82 6.73 -2.75 5.48
CA PHE A 82 5.74 -1.71 5.76
C PHE A 82 6.40 -0.32 5.77
N TRP A 83 5.91 0.57 4.93
CA TRP A 83 6.37 1.95 4.85
C TRP A 83 5.41 2.91 5.52
N GLY A 84 4.11 2.70 5.37
CA GLY A 84 3.11 3.54 6.00
C GLY A 84 1.68 3.29 5.53
N THR A 85 0.79 4.15 6.01
CA THR A 85 -0.61 4.26 5.58
C THR A 85 -0.88 5.67 5.05
N GLU A 86 -2.14 5.96 4.73
CA GLU A 86 -2.63 7.31 4.39
C GLU A 86 -2.16 8.38 5.39
N SER A 87 -2.16 8.07 6.68
CA SER A 87 -1.81 9.06 7.71
C SER A 87 -0.33 9.43 7.65
N GLN A 88 0.51 8.52 7.18
CA GLN A 88 1.93 8.78 6.92
C GLN A 88 2.09 9.71 5.70
N LEU A 89 1.31 9.48 4.64
CA LEU A 89 1.29 10.35 3.45
C LEU A 89 0.86 11.78 3.83
N HIS A 90 -0.25 11.93 4.56
CA HIS A 90 -0.69 13.24 5.07
C HIS A 90 0.35 13.89 5.97
N ARG A 91 1.01 13.13 6.83
CA ARG A 91 2.06 13.67 7.71
C ARG A 91 3.23 14.23 6.91
N PHE A 92 3.64 13.58 5.83
CA PHE A 92 4.71 14.08 4.97
C PHE A 92 4.25 15.25 4.11
N GLU A 93 3.01 15.24 3.64
CA GLU A 93 2.42 16.34 2.89
C GLU A 93 2.30 17.61 3.75
N ASN A 94 1.76 17.49 4.97
CA ASN A 94 1.65 18.60 5.92
C ASN A 94 3.00 19.20 6.31
N LYS A 95 4.07 18.40 6.23
CA LYS A 95 5.45 18.85 6.46
C LYS A 95 6.15 19.37 5.21
N GLY A 96 5.57 19.20 4.03
CA GLY A 96 6.20 19.49 2.75
C GLY A 96 7.33 18.54 2.35
N THR A 97 7.54 17.43 3.08
CA THR A 97 8.65 16.49 2.85
C THR A 97 8.26 15.26 2.03
N LEU A 98 7.01 15.18 1.55
CA LEU A 98 6.51 14.00 0.83
C LEU A 98 7.37 13.64 -0.38
N LYS A 99 7.72 14.61 -1.21
CA LYS A 99 8.57 14.39 -2.39
C LYS A 99 9.94 13.81 -1.99
N GLU A 100 10.57 14.38 -0.96
CA GLU A 100 11.87 13.92 -0.47
C GLU A 100 11.82 12.48 0.04
N GLU A 101 10.77 12.12 0.77
CA GLU A 101 10.58 10.76 1.26
C GLU A 101 10.34 9.76 0.13
N LEU A 102 9.61 10.15 -0.92
CA LEU A 102 9.41 9.34 -2.12
C LEU A 102 10.70 9.17 -2.92
N THR A 103 11.54 10.20 -3.01
CA THR A 103 12.89 10.09 -3.61
C THR A 103 13.81 9.20 -2.76
N LYS A 104 13.77 9.31 -1.42
CA LYS A 104 14.57 8.46 -0.51
C LYS A 104 14.28 6.98 -0.69
N ILE A 105 13.03 6.62 -0.97
CA ILE A 105 12.66 5.23 -1.23
C ILE A 105 12.87 4.80 -2.68
N GLY A 106 13.34 5.69 -3.55
CA GLY A 106 13.60 5.42 -4.97
C GLY A 106 12.37 5.40 -5.87
N LEU A 107 11.20 5.85 -5.37
CA LEU A 107 9.98 5.91 -6.18
C LEU A 107 9.99 7.11 -7.14
N LEU A 108 10.70 8.18 -6.76
CA LEU A 108 10.94 9.33 -7.60
C LEU A 108 12.42 9.41 -8.01
N PRO A 109 12.71 9.87 -9.25
CA PRO A 109 14.07 10.15 -9.69
C PRO A 109 14.70 11.33 -8.94
#